data_AF-F6QIU4-F1
#
_entry.id   AF-F6QIU4-F1
#
_cell.length_a   1.000
_cell.length_b   1.000
_cell.length_c   1.000
_cell.angle_alpha   90.00
_cell.angle_beta   90.00
_cell.angle_gamma   90.00
#
_symmetry.space_group_name_H-M   'P 1'
#
loop_
_entity.id
_entity.type
_entity.pdbx_description
1 polymer ?
#
loop_
_entity_poly.entity_id
_entity_poly.type
_entity_poly.pdbx_seq_one_letter_code
_entity_poly.pdbx_strand_id
1 'polypeptide(L)'
;MCWATHTSSPSDSKRYDLIQNGCRAPVLAGDAANSIEILKNYNSTEVQFKFKSFTWTNVSIPMQAIYIHCMVSVCDININSTCNQHTCVAPIGRRRRDVSENYKGDHLVSSGPLYFKKPNPCAFNNGGCYGYCNDINGFAKCSCPFGSTLGADQVTCMSEQLLKNKNIIKIVICVVCLLGRVFLDKKHKR
;
A
#
# COMPACT_ATOMS: atom_id res chain seq x y z
N MET A 1 -10.71 23.54 -1.58
CA MET A 1 -11.02 22.17 -1.06
C MET A 1 -10.01 21.18 -1.65
N CYS A 2 -9.62 20.12 -0.96
CA CYS A 2 -8.72 19.09 -1.49
C CYS A 2 -9.26 17.69 -1.24
N TRP A 3 -9.08 16.80 -2.20
CA TRP A 3 -9.53 15.41 -2.14
C TRP A 3 -8.63 14.51 -2.97
N ALA A 4 -8.74 13.21 -2.74
CA ALA A 4 -8.05 12.17 -3.49
C ALA A 4 -9.04 11.32 -4.28
N THR A 5 -8.59 10.75 -5.41
CA THR A 5 -9.31 9.78 -6.24
C THR A 5 -8.37 8.66 -6.68
N HIS A 6 -8.95 7.53 -7.11
CA HIS A 6 -8.20 6.36 -7.57
C HIS A 6 -7.82 6.40 -9.07
N THR A 7 -8.37 7.36 -9.82
CA THR A 7 -8.05 7.63 -11.22
C THR A 7 -7.62 9.08 -11.38
N SER A 8 -7.07 9.45 -12.54
CA SER A 8 -6.69 10.85 -12.81
C SER A 8 -7.88 11.81 -12.89
N SER A 9 -9.11 11.30 -12.86
CA SER A 9 -10.32 12.12 -12.93
C SER A 9 -10.62 12.79 -11.58
N PRO A 10 -10.71 14.13 -11.52
CA PRO A 10 -11.12 14.84 -10.31
C PRO A 10 -12.58 14.60 -9.94
N SER A 11 -13.41 14.15 -10.89
CA SER A 11 -14.84 13.88 -10.71
C SER A 11 -15.15 12.41 -10.42
N ASP A 12 -14.14 11.58 -10.20
CA ASP A 12 -14.33 10.18 -9.83
C ASP A 12 -15.18 10.05 -8.57
N SER A 13 -16.13 9.11 -8.59
CA SER A 13 -17.03 8.86 -7.47
C SER A 13 -16.34 8.23 -6.27
N LYS A 14 -15.24 7.48 -6.50
CA LYS A 14 -14.41 6.92 -5.43
C LYS A 14 -13.41 8.00 -4.99
N ARG A 15 -13.82 8.73 -3.95
CA ARG A 15 -13.17 9.94 -3.45
C ARG A 15 -12.89 9.86 -1.96
N TYR A 16 -11.77 10.43 -1.53
CA TYR A 16 -11.40 10.60 -0.12
C TYR A 16 -11.09 12.07 0.15
N ASP A 17 -11.88 12.73 0.99
CA ASP A 17 -11.71 14.16 1.26
C ASP A 17 -10.56 14.42 2.24
N LEU A 18 -9.70 15.38 1.88
CA LEU A 18 -8.54 15.79 2.69
C LEU A 18 -8.80 17.12 3.37
N ILE A 19 -9.32 18.10 2.60
CA ILE A 19 -9.60 19.45 3.06
C ILE A 19 -10.99 19.89 2.57
N GLN A 20 -11.90 20.17 3.48
CA GLN A 20 -13.24 20.70 3.20
C GLN A 20 -13.37 22.12 3.75
N ASN A 21 -13.79 23.07 2.90
CA ASN A 21 -13.90 24.49 3.25
C ASN A 21 -12.60 25.09 3.83
N GLY A 22 -11.45 24.53 3.43
CA GLY A 22 -10.10 24.86 3.87
C GLY A 22 -9.73 24.39 5.30
N CYS A 23 -10.61 23.59 5.91
CA CYS A 23 -10.34 22.86 7.15
C CYS A 23 -10.11 21.38 6.90
N ARG A 24 -9.54 20.69 7.90
CA ARG A 24 -9.34 19.24 7.86
C ARG A 24 -10.68 18.54 7.65
N ALA A 25 -10.75 17.64 6.67
CA ALA A 25 -11.95 16.83 6.45
C ALA A 25 -12.25 15.93 7.68
N PRO A 26 -13.52 15.56 7.90
CA PRO A 26 -13.89 14.61 8.95
C PRO A 26 -13.17 13.27 8.80
N VAL A 27 -12.68 12.72 9.92
CA VAL A 27 -12.01 11.40 9.97
C VAL A 27 -13.05 10.31 9.76
N LEU A 28 -12.83 9.41 8.80
CA LEU A 28 -13.72 8.28 8.54
C LEU A 28 -13.48 7.14 9.55
N ALA A 29 -14.46 6.25 9.71
CA ALA A 29 -14.33 5.10 10.58
C ALA A 29 -13.16 4.20 10.12
N GLY A 30 -12.21 3.93 11.00
CA GLY A 30 -11.00 3.15 10.72
C GLY A 30 -9.75 3.99 10.45
N ASP A 31 -9.90 5.30 10.22
CA ASP A 31 -8.75 6.20 10.09
C ASP A 31 -8.16 6.56 11.46
N ALA A 32 -6.85 6.77 11.50
CA ALA A 32 -6.21 7.32 12.67
C ALA A 32 -6.70 8.76 12.94
N ALA A 33 -6.82 9.17 14.20
CA ALA A 33 -7.26 10.52 14.56
C ALA A 33 -6.42 11.63 13.90
N ASN A 34 -5.13 11.37 13.67
CA ASN A 34 -4.18 12.24 12.96
C ASN A 34 -3.90 11.79 11.51
N SER A 35 -4.87 11.18 10.84
CA SER A 35 -4.74 10.77 9.44
C SER A 35 -4.47 11.95 8.51
N ILE A 36 -4.94 13.15 8.85
CA ILE A 36 -4.76 14.39 8.10
C ILE A 36 -4.36 15.50 9.07
N GLU A 37 -3.32 16.26 8.74
CA GLU A 37 -2.84 17.40 9.51
C GLU A 37 -2.58 18.58 8.55
N ILE A 38 -3.18 19.74 8.83
CA ILE A 38 -2.94 20.99 8.09
C ILE A 38 -1.84 21.76 8.82
N LEU A 39 -0.77 22.11 8.11
CA LEU A 39 0.38 22.83 8.66
C LEU A 39 0.31 24.32 8.32
N LYS A 40 -0.09 24.66 7.10
CA LYS A 40 -0.26 26.05 6.63
C LYS A 40 -1.48 26.16 5.73
N ASN A 41 -2.37 27.10 6.03
CA ASN A 41 -3.48 27.50 5.17
C ASN A 41 -3.95 28.92 5.56
N TYR A 42 -4.63 29.63 4.64
CA TYR A 42 -5.16 31.00 4.79
C TYR A 42 -4.13 32.13 4.95
N ASN A 43 -3.37 32.14 6.04
CA ASN A 43 -2.39 33.19 6.35
C ASN A 43 -0.97 32.75 5.94
N SER A 44 -0.82 32.40 4.67
CA SER A 44 0.45 31.96 4.10
C SER A 44 0.44 32.15 2.58
N THR A 45 1.63 32.18 1.98
CA THR A 45 1.82 32.19 0.52
C THR A 45 1.71 30.78 -0.08
N GLU A 46 1.60 29.75 0.76
CA GLU A 46 1.53 28.35 0.34
C GLU A 46 0.54 27.58 1.22
N VAL A 47 0.01 26.49 0.67
CA VAL A 47 -0.82 25.55 1.42
C VAL A 47 0.00 24.29 1.69
N GLN A 48 0.19 23.96 2.96
CA GLN A 48 0.92 22.77 3.39
C GLN A 48 0.03 21.91 4.27
N PHE A 49 -0.12 20.65 3.89
CA PHE A 49 -0.81 19.63 4.67
C PHE A 49 -0.13 18.28 4.43
N LYS A 50 -0.33 17.36 5.37
CA LYS A 50 0.15 15.99 5.27
C LYS A 50 -0.99 15.04 5.61
N PHE A 51 -0.95 13.85 5.02
CA PHE A 51 -1.90 12.79 5.30
C PHE A 51 -1.18 11.44 5.34
N LYS A 52 -1.72 10.50 6.11
CA LYS A 52 -1.26 9.10 6.11
C LYS A 52 -1.72 8.44 4.81
N SER A 53 -0.81 7.72 4.17
CA SER A 53 -1.15 6.93 2.97
C SER A 53 -2.21 5.86 3.30
N PHE A 54 -3.01 5.49 2.30
CA PHE A 54 -4.13 4.56 2.41
C PHE A 54 -4.31 3.81 1.09
N THR A 55 -5.09 2.73 1.06
CA THR A 55 -5.40 2.00 -0.20
C THR A 55 -6.89 2.07 -0.51
N TRP A 56 -7.23 2.01 -1.79
CA TRP A 56 -8.62 2.01 -2.23
C TRP A 56 -9.25 0.64 -2.07
N THR A 57 -10.41 0.56 -1.42
CA THR A 57 -11.19 -0.67 -1.38
C THR A 57 -11.75 -0.99 -2.78
N ASN A 58 -11.79 -2.27 -3.12
CA ASN A 58 -12.26 -2.78 -4.42
C ASN A 58 -11.43 -2.27 -5.61
N VAL A 59 -10.13 -2.04 -5.41
CA VAL A 59 -9.15 -1.75 -6.48
C VAL A 59 -7.99 -2.73 -6.34
N SER A 60 -7.61 -3.37 -7.44
CA SER A 60 -6.52 -4.35 -7.44
C SER A 60 -5.18 -3.67 -7.14
N ILE A 61 -4.29 -4.36 -6.42
CA ILE A 61 -2.95 -3.85 -6.06
C ILE A 61 -2.19 -3.21 -7.23
N PRO A 62 -2.10 -3.80 -8.44
CA PRO A 62 -1.36 -3.18 -9.55
C PRO A 62 -2.00 -1.89 -10.09
N MET A 63 -3.28 -1.65 -9.79
CA MET A 63 -4.03 -0.46 -10.20
C MET A 63 -4.18 0.57 -9.08
N GLN A 64 -3.64 0.28 -7.88
CA GLN A 64 -3.69 1.21 -6.77
C GLN A 64 -2.84 2.44 -7.08
N ALA A 65 -3.49 3.60 -7.17
CA ALA A 65 -2.85 4.90 -7.31
C ALA A 65 -3.66 5.95 -6.56
N ILE A 66 -3.00 6.99 -6.05
CA ILE A 66 -3.65 8.16 -5.46
C ILE A 66 -3.41 9.35 -6.37
N TYR A 67 -4.48 9.98 -6.81
CA TYR A 67 -4.45 11.30 -7.43
C TYR A 67 -5.03 12.31 -6.45
N ILE A 68 -4.34 13.42 -6.25
CA ILE A 68 -4.75 14.51 -5.36
C ILE A 68 -5.27 15.64 -6.23
N HIS A 69 -6.40 16.19 -5.84
CA HIS A 69 -7.06 17.31 -6.49
C HIS A 69 -7.34 18.38 -5.46
N CYS A 70 -7.03 19.63 -5.78
CA CYS A 70 -7.27 20.78 -4.93
C CYS A 70 -7.89 21.91 -5.74
N MET A 71 -9.05 22.40 -5.33
CA MET A 71 -9.52 23.72 -5.71
C MET A 71 -8.83 24.75 -4.82
N VAL A 72 -8.01 25.58 -5.44
CA VAL A 72 -7.20 26.63 -4.81
C VAL A 72 -7.72 27.98 -5.25
N SER A 73 -7.83 28.89 -4.30
CA SER A 73 -8.29 30.26 -4.53
C SER A 73 -7.29 31.20 -3.88
N VAL A 74 -6.92 32.28 -4.58
CA VAL A 74 -6.06 33.32 -4.02
C VAL A 74 -6.92 34.30 -3.25
N CYS A 75 -6.47 34.64 -2.06
CA CYS A 75 -7.21 35.47 -1.13
C CYS A 75 -6.51 36.83 -1.01
N ASP A 76 -7.19 37.90 -1.42
CA ASP A 76 -6.67 39.27 -1.36
C ASP A 76 -7.40 40.04 -0.25
N ILE A 77 -6.65 40.42 0.79
CA ILE A 77 -7.15 41.15 1.95
C ILE A 77 -7.75 42.53 1.58
N ASN A 78 -7.33 43.11 0.46
CA ASN A 78 -7.81 44.41 -0.01
C ASN A 78 -9.19 44.29 -0.68
N ILE A 79 -9.53 43.10 -1.18
CA ILE A 79 -10.81 42.80 -1.81
C ILE A 79 -11.77 42.17 -0.80
N ASN A 80 -11.25 41.30 0.08
CA ASN A 80 -12.03 40.61 1.09
C ASN A 80 -11.31 40.61 2.44
N SER A 81 -11.73 41.50 3.34
CA SER A 81 -11.14 41.65 4.68
C SER A 81 -11.34 40.43 5.60
N THR A 82 -12.26 39.52 5.24
CA THR A 82 -12.54 38.28 6.01
C THR A 82 -11.61 37.12 5.65
N CYS A 83 -10.72 37.32 4.68
CA CYS A 83 -9.72 36.36 4.21
C CYS A 83 -8.93 35.67 5.33
N ASN A 84 -8.62 36.43 6.38
CA ASN A 84 -7.77 35.99 7.49
C ASN A 84 -8.57 35.41 8.67
N GLN A 85 -9.91 35.40 8.58
CA GLN A 85 -10.81 35.08 9.70
C GLN A 85 -11.41 33.67 9.62
N HIS A 86 -10.73 32.73 8.93
CA HIS A 86 -11.21 31.37 8.87
C HIS A 86 -10.87 30.57 10.13
N THR A 87 -11.88 29.98 10.76
CA THR A 87 -11.71 29.10 11.92
C THR A 87 -12.31 27.73 11.66
N CYS A 88 -11.58 26.68 12.02
CA CYS A 88 -11.98 25.28 11.83
C CYS A 88 -12.81 24.73 12.99
N VAL A 89 -13.73 25.55 13.51
CA VAL A 89 -14.65 25.15 14.58
C VAL A 89 -15.96 24.66 13.95
N ALA A 90 -16.47 23.52 14.41
CA ALA A 90 -17.78 23.02 13.98
C ALA A 90 -18.85 24.09 14.27
N PRO A 91 -19.72 24.45 13.32
CA PRO A 91 -20.69 25.51 13.54
C PRO A 91 -21.69 25.10 14.63
N ILE A 92 -21.70 25.81 15.75
CA ILE A 92 -22.76 25.71 16.76
C ILE A 92 -23.94 26.57 16.27
N GLY A 93 -24.63 26.14 15.21
CA GLY A 93 -25.81 26.83 14.69
C GLY A 93 -26.04 26.74 13.17
N ARG A 94 -27.27 27.05 12.75
CA ARG A 94 -27.69 27.10 11.34
C ARG A 94 -27.01 28.28 10.64
N ARG A 95 -26.01 27.99 9.80
CA ARG A 95 -25.31 28.99 8.99
C ARG A 95 -26.20 29.45 7.83
N ARG A 96 -26.40 30.77 7.66
CA ARG A 96 -26.98 31.32 6.44
C ARG A 96 -26.08 30.95 5.26
N ARG A 97 -26.68 30.52 4.15
CA ARG A 97 -25.93 30.26 2.90
C ARG A 97 -25.28 31.56 2.47
N ASP A 98 -23.99 31.49 2.20
CA ASP A 98 -23.28 32.58 1.56
C ASP A 98 -23.73 32.66 0.10
N VAL A 99 -24.03 33.85 -0.39
CA VAL A 99 -24.30 34.07 -1.80
C VAL A 99 -22.93 34.23 -2.45
N SER A 100 -22.32 33.14 -2.91
CA SER A 100 -21.09 33.26 -3.69
C SER A 100 -21.44 33.82 -5.07
N GLU A 101 -21.50 35.15 -5.17
CA GLU A 101 -21.48 35.86 -6.43
C GLU A 101 -20.15 35.56 -7.14
N ASN A 102 -20.22 34.82 -8.24
CA ASN A 102 -19.48 35.05 -9.49
C ASN A 102 -18.01 35.52 -9.45
N TYR A 103 -17.20 35.13 -8.47
CA TYR A 103 -15.75 35.14 -8.64
C TYR A 103 -15.36 33.90 -9.46
N LYS A 104 -14.71 34.10 -10.61
CA LYS A 104 -13.96 33.07 -11.34
C LYS A 104 -12.75 32.58 -10.50
N GLY A 105 -12.99 32.10 -9.28
CA GLY A 105 -12.01 32.13 -8.19
C GLY A 105 -11.31 30.81 -7.85
N ASP A 106 -11.80 29.68 -8.36
CA ASP A 106 -11.28 28.37 -7.98
C ASP A 106 -10.49 27.75 -9.12
N HIS A 107 -9.17 27.64 -8.95
CA HIS A 107 -8.29 26.93 -9.86
C HIS A 107 -8.10 25.48 -9.39
N LEU A 108 -8.39 24.52 -10.27
CA LEU A 108 -8.17 23.11 -9.98
C LEU A 108 -6.72 22.71 -10.26
N VAL A 109 -5.99 22.37 -9.21
CA VAL A 109 -4.66 21.76 -9.28
C VAL A 109 -4.79 20.27 -9.02
N SER A 110 -4.12 19.46 -9.83
CA SER A 110 -4.08 18.00 -9.66
C SER A 110 -2.65 17.49 -9.63
N SER A 111 -2.37 16.49 -8.80
CA SER A 111 -1.06 15.84 -8.69
C SER A 111 -1.22 14.34 -8.55
N GLY A 112 -0.36 13.57 -9.21
CA GLY A 112 -0.38 12.12 -9.22
C GLY A 112 0.01 11.53 -10.57
N PRO A 113 0.06 10.21 -10.69
CA PRO A 113 -0.26 9.22 -9.66
C PRO A 113 0.83 9.08 -8.59
N LEU A 114 0.40 9.00 -7.33
CA LEU A 114 1.23 8.47 -6.24
C LEU A 114 1.02 6.95 -6.19
N TYR A 115 2.04 6.20 -6.62
CA TYR A 115 2.01 4.74 -6.60
C TYR A 115 2.45 4.17 -5.27
N PHE A 116 1.86 3.04 -4.90
CA PHE A 116 2.32 2.23 -3.78
C PHE A 116 3.54 1.45 -4.21
N LYS A 117 4.73 1.95 -3.87
CA LYS A 117 5.94 1.15 -4.03
C LYS A 117 5.95 0.11 -2.92
N LYS A 118 5.62 -1.15 -3.26
CA LYS A 118 5.95 -2.26 -2.37
C LYS A 118 7.47 -2.28 -2.19
N PRO A 119 7.99 -2.42 -0.96
CA PRO A 119 9.42 -2.63 -0.76
C PRO A 119 9.87 -3.82 -1.60
N ASN A 120 10.98 -3.66 -2.34
CA ASN A 120 11.57 -4.80 -3.05
C ASN A 120 12.05 -5.80 -1.99
N PRO A 121 11.43 -6.99 -1.88
CA PRO A 121 11.76 -7.95 -0.84
C PRO A 121 13.17 -8.51 -1.03
N CYS A 122 13.73 -8.50 -2.25
CA CYS A 122 15.11 -8.91 -2.51
C CYS A 122 16.14 -7.88 -2.02
N ALA A 123 15.76 -6.63 -1.77
CA ALA A 123 16.69 -5.61 -1.28
C ALA A 123 17.11 -5.84 0.18
N PHE A 124 16.37 -6.66 0.94
CA PHE A 124 16.69 -6.99 2.32
C PHE A 124 17.02 -8.48 2.43
N ASN A 125 18.24 -8.78 2.90
CA ASN A 125 18.75 -10.15 3.07
C ASN A 125 18.48 -11.07 1.85
N ASN A 126 18.58 -10.52 0.63
CA ASN A 126 18.30 -11.23 -0.62
C ASN A 126 16.93 -11.94 -0.65
N GLY A 127 15.91 -11.40 0.04
CA GLY A 127 14.59 -12.02 0.16
C GLY A 127 14.59 -13.38 0.89
N GLY A 128 15.67 -13.69 1.61
CA GLY A 128 15.92 -14.99 2.22
C GLY A 128 16.52 -16.03 1.26
N CYS A 129 16.69 -15.73 -0.03
CA CYS A 129 17.14 -16.69 -1.03
C CYS A 129 18.61 -17.08 -0.88
N TYR A 130 18.90 -18.38 -1.00
CA TYR A 130 20.29 -18.86 -1.05
C TYR A 130 21.00 -18.46 -2.36
N GLY A 131 20.26 -18.54 -3.48
CA GLY A 131 20.77 -18.21 -4.81
C GLY A 131 20.36 -16.80 -5.25
N TYR A 132 19.70 -16.73 -6.40
CA TYR A 132 19.20 -15.48 -6.95
C TYR A 132 17.81 -15.15 -6.39
N CYS A 133 17.51 -13.87 -6.20
CA CYS A 133 16.20 -13.39 -5.80
C CYS A 133 15.59 -12.52 -6.89
N ASN A 134 14.32 -12.76 -7.21
CA ASN A 134 13.54 -11.93 -8.11
C ASN A 134 12.31 -11.41 -7.39
N ASP A 135 12.04 -10.11 -7.49
CA ASP A 135 10.80 -9.52 -7.00
C ASP A 135 9.68 -9.78 -8.01
N ILE A 136 8.69 -10.58 -7.61
CA ILE A 136 7.48 -10.83 -8.38
C ILE A 136 6.29 -10.28 -7.59
N ASN A 137 5.77 -9.12 -8.03
CA ASN A 137 4.62 -8.45 -7.43
C ASN A 137 4.76 -8.08 -5.94
N GLY A 138 5.99 -7.80 -5.50
CA GLY A 138 6.34 -7.51 -4.10
C GLY A 138 6.63 -8.76 -3.26
N PHE A 139 6.83 -9.92 -3.90
CA PHE A 139 7.21 -11.16 -3.24
C PHE A 139 8.57 -11.64 -3.76
N ALA A 140 9.43 -12.08 -2.83
CA ALA A 140 10.70 -12.67 -3.18
C ALA A 140 10.47 -14.06 -3.77
N LYS A 141 10.94 -14.28 -4.99
CA LYS A 141 10.99 -15.60 -5.63
C LYS A 141 12.44 -15.99 -5.87
N CYS A 142 12.85 -17.07 -5.21
CA CYS A 142 14.21 -17.57 -5.31
C CYS A 142 14.41 -18.42 -6.57
N SER A 143 15.62 -18.39 -7.12
CA SER A 143 16.08 -19.29 -8.17
C SER A 143 17.54 -19.67 -7.93
N CYS A 144 18.00 -20.73 -8.59
CA CYS A 144 19.27 -21.38 -8.27
C CYS A 144 20.29 -21.28 -9.42
N PRO A 145 21.60 -21.25 -9.09
CA PRO A 145 22.65 -21.34 -10.10
C PRO A 145 22.62 -22.69 -10.82
N PHE A 146 23.27 -22.74 -11.99
CA PHE A 146 23.37 -23.94 -12.81
C PHE A 146 23.87 -25.16 -12.00
N GLY A 147 23.29 -26.33 -12.28
CA GLY A 147 23.63 -27.59 -11.57
C GLY A 147 23.00 -27.73 -10.18
N SER A 148 22.06 -26.84 -9.82
CA SER A 148 21.27 -26.95 -8.59
C SER A 148 19.80 -26.64 -8.83
N THR A 149 18.94 -27.22 -8.00
CA THR A 149 17.49 -27.08 -8.07
C THR A 149 16.96 -26.45 -6.80
N LEU A 150 15.91 -25.64 -6.93
CA LEU A 150 15.27 -25.01 -5.79
C LEU A 150 14.62 -26.08 -4.88
N GLY A 151 14.89 -25.96 -3.59
CA GLY A 151 14.36 -26.81 -2.54
C GLY A 151 12.86 -26.70 -2.37
N ALA A 152 12.28 -27.65 -1.65
CA ALA A 152 10.85 -27.63 -1.31
C ALA A 152 10.49 -26.43 -0.43
N ASP A 153 11.47 -25.88 0.31
CA ASP A 153 11.35 -24.65 1.10
C ASP A 153 11.31 -23.38 0.24
N GLN A 154 11.44 -23.49 -1.09
CA GLN A 154 11.47 -22.38 -2.05
C GLN A 154 12.61 -21.38 -1.82
N VAL A 155 13.63 -21.75 -1.05
CA VAL A 155 14.69 -20.86 -0.60
C VAL A 155 16.09 -21.44 -0.83
N THR A 156 16.27 -22.71 -0.46
CA THR A 156 17.58 -23.37 -0.50
C THR A 156 17.84 -23.97 -1.88
N CYS A 157 19.09 -23.89 -2.36
CA CYS A 157 19.48 -24.59 -3.58
C CYS A 157 20.11 -25.95 -3.24
N MET A 158 19.54 -27.02 -3.76
CA MET A 158 20.07 -28.37 -3.61
C MET A 158 20.85 -28.75 -4.86
N SER A 159 22.09 -29.19 -4.70
CA SER A 159 22.84 -29.77 -5.81
C SER A 159 22.24 -31.12 -6.21
N GLU A 160 22.43 -31.50 -7.48
CA GLU A 160 21.98 -32.81 -7.98
C GLU A 160 22.56 -33.99 -7.16
N GLN A 161 23.76 -33.83 -6.60
CA GLN A 161 24.38 -34.84 -5.74
C GLN A 161 23.64 -34.99 -4.40
N LEU A 162 23.21 -33.90 -3.79
CA LEU A 162 22.42 -33.94 -2.55
C LEU A 162 21.04 -34.55 -2.77
N LEU A 163 20.43 -34.29 -3.93
CA LEU A 163 19.17 -34.93 -4.33
C LEU A 163 19.31 -36.44 -4.51
N LYS A 164 20.36 -36.90 -5.21
CA LYS A 164 20.66 -38.33 -5.35
C LYS A 164 20.87 -38.98 -3.99
N ASN A 165 21.64 -38.35 -3.10
CA ASN A 165 21.89 -38.87 -1.75
C ASN A 165 20.61 -38.93 -0.91
N LYS A 166 19.76 -37.90 -0.93
CA LYS A 166 18.45 -37.92 -0.26
C LYS A 166 17.54 -39.02 -0.80
N ASN A 167 17.51 -39.23 -2.11
CA ASN A 167 16.71 -40.28 -2.74
C ASN A 167 17.22 -41.68 -2.39
N ILE A 168 18.55 -41.89 -2.40
CA ILE A 168 19.17 -43.14 -1.95
C ILE A 168 18.81 -43.42 -0.50
N ILE A 169 18.96 -42.44 0.40
CA ILE A 169 18.60 -42.59 1.82
C ILE A 169 17.11 -42.94 1.98
N LYS A 170 16.20 -42.27 1.24
CA LYS A 170 14.77 -42.60 1.25
C LYS A 170 14.50 -44.04 0.79
N ILE A 171 15.16 -44.50 -0.28
CA ILE A 171 15.01 -45.87 -0.78
C ILE A 171 15.52 -46.88 0.26
N VAL A 172 16.69 -46.65 0.83
CA VAL A 172 17.28 -47.52 1.86
C VAL A 172 16.35 -47.63 3.08
N ILE A 173 15.83 -46.50 3.57
CA ILE A 173 14.86 -46.50 4.68
C ILE A 173 13.60 -47.29 4.31
N CYS A 174 13.02 -47.07 3.13
CA CYS A 174 11.85 -47.83 2.67
C CYS A 174 12.12 -49.33 2.61
N VAL A 175 13.26 -49.76 2.06
CA VAL A 175 13.64 -51.17 1.98
C VAL A 175 13.81 -51.78 3.36
N VAL A 176 14.51 -51.09 4.27
CA VAL A 176 14.69 -51.55 5.66
C VAL A 176 13.33 -51.67 6.37
N CYS A 177 12.44 -50.69 6.21
CA CYS A 177 11.09 -50.74 6.78
C CYS A 177 10.25 -51.89 6.19
N LEU A 178 10.30 -52.14 4.89
CA LEU A 178 9.58 -53.23 4.23
C LEU A 178 10.11 -54.59 4.67
N LEU A 179 11.43 -54.77 4.71
CA LEU A 179 12.05 -55.99 5.22
C LEU A 179 11.70 -56.21 6.69
N GLY A 180 11.74 -55.15 7.53
CA GLY A 180 11.31 -55.20 8.91
C GLY A 180 9.85 -55.66 9.07
N ARG A 181 8.93 -55.15 8.24
CA ARG A 181 7.53 -55.62 8.21
C ARG A 181 7.41 -57.09 7.82
N VAL A 182 8.14 -57.55 6.79
CA VAL A 182 8.15 -58.97 6.36
C VAL A 182 8.68 -59.89 7.47
N PHE A 183 9.69 -59.46 8.22
CA PHE A 183 10.23 -60.22 9.36
C PHE A 183 9.24 -60.28 10.54
N LEU A 184 8.52 -59.19 10.82
CA LEU A 184 7.47 -59.16 11.86
C LEU A 184 6.27 -60.03 11.49
N ASP A 185 5.82 -60.01 10.22
CA ASP A 185 4.72 -60.86 9.74
C ASP A 185 5.08 -62.35 9.78
N LYS A 186 6.35 -62.71 9.53
CA LYS A 186 6.83 -64.09 9.69
C LYS A 186 6.90 -64.54 11.15
N LYS A 187 7.08 -63.63 12.10
CA LYS A 187 7.09 -63.93 13.54
C LYS A 187 5.70 -64.16 14.11
N HIS A 188 4.66 -63.50 13.57
CA HIS A 188 3.26 -63.68 14.00
C HIS A 188 2.56 -64.93 13.44
N LYS A 189 3.15 -65.60 12.43
CA LYS A 189 2.63 -66.85 11.82
C LYS A 189 3.29 -68.13 12.35
N ARG A 190 4.14 -68.04 13.38
CA ARG A 190 4.71 -69.19 14.09
C ARG A 190 4.13 -69.31 15.49
#